data_AF-A0AAU3NRW0-F1
#
_entry.id   AF-A0AAU3NRW0-F1
#
_cell.length_a   1.000
_cell.length_b   1.000
_cell.length_c   1.000
_cell.angle_alpha   90.00
_cell.angle_beta   90.00
_cell.angle_gamma   90.00
#
_symmetry.space_group_name_H-M   'P 1'
#
loop_
_entity.id
_entity.type
_entity.pdbx_description
1 polymer ?
#
loop_
_entity_poly.entity_id
_entity_poly.type
_entity_poly.pdbx_seq_one_letter_code
_entity_poly.pdbx_strand_id
1 'polypeptide(L)'
;MTEAQLAAAVFDTARDQALEELTAVVGRVQACAALGLSRATYYRHHRQSPAPQRPRRERRRHPRALSPEEEIRVLDVLHSPEFADMAPAEIYAVLLDRGVYLCSESTMYRLLRRRGEVRERRRQAIHPPRTVPELVAEDPNRVWSCRVAGRNLTSRPSQNRA
;
A
#
# COMPACT_ATOMS: atom_id res chain seq x y z
N MET A 1 30.90 -30.91 31.22
CA MET A 1 29.59 -30.63 31.83
C MET A 1 29.65 -31.12 33.26
N THR A 2 29.27 -30.29 34.23
CA THR A 2 29.28 -30.67 35.65
C THR A 2 28.05 -31.51 35.99
N GLU A 3 28.13 -32.34 37.02
CA GLU A 3 27.03 -33.20 37.49
C GLU A 3 25.74 -32.41 37.77
N ALA A 4 25.87 -31.17 38.27
CA ALA A 4 24.76 -30.24 38.47
C ALA A 4 24.05 -29.83 37.17
N GLN A 5 24.77 -29.72 36.04
CA GLN A 5 24.17 -29.39 34.74
C GLN A 5 23.36 -30.57 34.17
N LEU A 6 23.82 -31.79 34.42
CA LEU A 6 23.08 -33.00 34.06
C LEU A 6 21.79 -33.12 34.86
N ALA A 7 21.85 -32.90 36.17
CA ALA A 7 20.67 -32.92 37.03
C ALA A 7 19.62 -31.87 36.62
N ALA A 8 20.05 -30.65 36.31
CA ALA A 8 19.16 -29.59 35.83
C ALA A 8 18.50 -29.94 34.48
N ALA A 9 19.27 -30.49 33.53
CA ALA A 9 18.74 -30.90 32.23
C ALA A 9 17.73 -32.05 32.33
N VAL A 10 17.98 -33.03 33.20
CA VAL A 10 17.04 -34.13 33.47
C VAL A 10 15.75 -33.60 34.09
N PHE A 11 15.85 -32.68 35.05
CA PHE A 11 14.67 -32.06 35.66
C PHE A 11 13.85 -31.25 34.65
N ASP A 12 14.50 -30.44 33.81
CA ASP A 12 13.83 -29.67 32.76
C ASP A 12 13.11 -30.59 31.77
N THR A 13 13.75 -31.70 31.37
CA THR A 13 13.15 -32.69 30.47
C THR A 13 11.93 -33.37 31.09
N ALA A 14 12.02 -33.79 32.35
CA ALA A 14 10.90 -34.41 33.06
C ALA A 14 9.72 -33.44 33.24
N ARG A 15 10.02 -32.16 33.51
CA ARG A 15 9.02 -31.10 33.62
C ARG A 15 8.33 -30.81 32.29
N ASP A 16 9.07 -30.81 31.18
CA ASP A 16 8.50 -30.60 29.84
C ASP A 16 7.60 -31.77 29.43
N GLN A 17 8.01 -33.01 29.74
CA GLN A 17 7.17 -34.20 29.52
C GLN A 17 5.85 -34.13 30.32
N ALA A 18 5.93 -33.83 31.62
CA ALA A 18 4.75 -33.67 32.47
C ALA A 18 3.80 -32.58 31.94
N LEU A 19 4.35 -31.50 31.37
CA LEU A 19 3.56 -30.41 30.82
C LEU A 19 2.79 -30.83 29.55
N GLU A 20 3.39 -31.61 28.66
CA GLU A 20 2.71 -32.14 27.48
C GLU A 20 1.57 -33.10 27.86
N GLU A 21 1.79 -33.98 28.84
CA GLU A 21 0.77 -34.89 29.37
C GLU A 21 -0.42 -34.13 29.98
N LEU A 22 -0.16 -33.13 30.83
CA LEU A 22 -1.19 -32.27 31.42
C LEU A 22 -1.91 -31.40 30.37
N THR A 23 -1.20 -30.95 29.35
CA THR A 23 -1.77 -30.08 28.29
C THR A 23 -2.91 -30.76 27.56
N ALA A 24 -2.85 -32.09 27.37
CA ALA A 24 -3.94 -32.86 26.75
C ALA A 24 -5.22 -32.90 27.60
N VAL A 25 -5.12 -32.75 28.93
CA VAL A 25 -6.26 -32.88 29.86
C VAL A 25 -6.85 -31.51 30.23
N VAL A 26 -6.00 -30.57 30.64
CA VAL A 26 -6.43 -29.28 31.21
C VAL A 26 -6.14 -28.07 30.32
N GLY A 27 -5.44 -28.31 29.20
CA GLY A 27 -4.95 -27.25 28.32
C GLY A 27 -3.68 -26.58 28.85
N ARG A 28 -2.87 -26.07 27.91
CA ARG A 28 -1.50 -25.59 28.19
C ARG A 28 -1.41 -24.47 29.22
N VAL A 29 -2.43 -23.61 29.31
CA VAL A 29 -2.44 -22.51 30.29
C VAL A 29 -2.53 -23.04 31.72
N GLN A 30 -3.42 -23.99 31.97
CA GLN A 30 -3.59 -24.59 33.30
C GLN A 30 -2.42 -25.52 33.64
N ALA A 31 -1.89 -26.26 32.67
CA ALA A 31 -0.69 -27.08 32.83
C ALA A 31 0.54 -26.25 33.26
N CYS A 32 0.80 -25.12 32.59
CA CYS A 32 1.87 -24.20 32.98
C CYS A 32 1.69 -23.68 34.42
N ALA A 33 0.45 -23.30 34.79
CA ALA A 33 0.16 -22.80 36.12
C ALA A 33 0.37 -23.87 37.20
N ALA A 34 -0.05 -25.12 36.96
CA ALA A 34 0.11 -26.24 37.88
C ALA A 34 1.59 -26.60 38.13
N LEU A 35 2.44 -26.46 37.11
CA LEU A 35 3.87 -26.77 37.17
C LEU A 35 4.74 -25.57 37.60
N GLY A 36 4.13 -24.44 37.97
CA GLY A 36 4.87 -23.23 38.37
C GLY A 36 5.68 -22.59 37.24
N LEU A 37 5.32 -22.87 35.98
CA LEU A 37 6.04 -22.43 34.79
C LEU A 37 5.40 -21.19 34.18
N SER A 38 6.23 -20.19 33.86
CA SER A 38 5.78 -19.08 33.02
C SER A 38 5.55 -19.55 31.59
N ARG A 39 4.34 -19.29 31.07
CA ARG A 39 3.98 -19.56 29.67
C ARG A 39 4.98 -18.96 28.67
N ALA A 40 5.50 -17.77 28.97
CA ALA A 40 6.46 -17.11 28.11
C ALA A 40 7.81 -17.85 28.05
N THR A 41 8.25 -18.41 29.17
CA THR A 41 9.48 -19.20 29.24
C THR A 41 9.35 -20.48 28.43
N TYR A 42 8.29 -21.26 28.63
CA TYR A 42 8.03 -22.46 27.85
C TYR A 42 8.02 -22.18 26.32
N TYR A 43 7.26 -21.18 25.87
CA TYR A 43 7.24 -20.84 24.44
C TYR A 43 8.59 -20.36 23.90
N ARG A 44 9.41 -19.67 24.70
CA ARG A 44 10.77 -19.26 24.28
C ARG A 44 11.69 -20.45 24.09
N HIS A 45 11.69 -21.40 25.03
CA HIS A 45 12.53 -22.60 24.95
C HIS A 45 12.08 -23.56 23.85
N HIS A 46 10.78 -23.62 23.55
CA HIS A 46 10.22 -24.56 22.56
C HIS A 46 9.91 -23.90 21.21
N ARG A 47 10.37 -22.67 21.00
CA ARG A 47 10.23 -21.98 19.72
C ARG A 47 11.18 -22.62 18.69
N GLN A 48 10.64 -23.43 17.80
CA GLN A 48 11.37 -23.89 16.63
C GLN A 48 11.64 -22.70 15.68
N SER A 49 12.91 -22.41 15.46
CA SER A 49 13.39 -21.40 14.51
C SER A 49 14.29 -22.08 13.48
N PRO A 50 14.01 -21.96 12.17
CA PRO A 50 12.96 -21.15 11.55
C PRO A 50 11.54 -21.71 11.79
N ALA A 51 10.53 -20.83 11.74
CA ALA A 51 9.14 -21.29 11.78
C ALA A 51 8.88 -22.23 10.58
N PRO A 52 8.13 -23.33 10.77
CA PRO A 52 7.78 -24.23 9.68
C PRO A 52 7.08 -23.45 8.56
N GLN A 53 7.42 -23.76 7.31
CA GLN A 53 6.83 -23.10 6.16
C GLN A 53 5.32 -23.36 6.16
N ARG A 54 4.54 -22.30 6.36
CA ARG A 54 3.08 -22.39 6.24
C ARG A 54 2.74 -22.74 4.80
N PRO A 55 1.80 -23.68 4.55
CA PRO A 55 1.36 -23.97 3.20
C PRO A 55 0.86 -22.67 2.55
N ARG A 56 1.33 -22.42 1.33
CA ARG A 56 0.97 -21.21 0.59
C ARG A 56 -0.53 -21.28 0.28
N ARG A 57 -1.33 -20.49 0.99
CA ARG A 57 -2.77 -20.41 0.74
C ARG A 57 -3.00 -19.85 -0.67
N GLU A 58 -3.63 -20.64 -1.52
CA GLU A 58 -4.08 -20.17 -2.83
C GLU A 58 -5.08 -19.03 -2.65
N ARG A 59 -4.83 -17.91 -3.35
CA ARG A 59 -5.73 -16.76 -3.30
C ARG A 59 -7.00 -17.11 -4.08
N ARG A 60 -8.08 -17.39 -3.35
CA ARG A 60 -9.41 -17.55 -3.96
C ARG A 60 -9.86 -16.23 -4.57
N ARG A 61 -10.43 -16.29 -5.78
CA ARG A 61 -11.04 -15.13 -6.44
C ARG A 61 -12.32 -14.77 -5.70
N HIS A 62 -12.56 -13.48 -5.48
CA HIS A 62 -13.79 -13.02 -4.84
C HIS A 62 -14.98 -13.30 -5.78
N PRO A 63 -16.15 -13.75 -5.30
CA PRO A 63 -17.30 -14.09 -6.15
C PRO A 63 -17.80 -12.91 -6.99
N ARG A 64 -17.64 -11.67 -6.50
CA ARG A 64 -17.99 -10.44 -7.22
C ARG A 64 -16.87 -9.85 -8.07
N ALA A 65 -15.77 -10.58 -8.27
CA ALA A 65 -14.71 -10.11 -9.13
C ALA A 65 -15.14 -10.23 -10.60
N LEU A 66 -14.93 -9.17 -11.39
CA LEU A 66 -15.17 -9.17 -12.83
C LEU A 66 -14.57 -10.41 -13.47
N SER A 67 -15.34 -11.17 -14.25
CA SER A 67 -14.84 -12.22 -15.13
C SER A 67 -13.81 -11.68 -16.14
N PRO A 68 -12.92 -12.53 -16.69
CA PRO A 68 -11.98 -12.11 -17.73
C PRO A 68 -12.68 -11.41 -18.90
N GLU A 69 -13.87 -11.88 -19.30
CA GLU A 69 -14.67 -11.32 -20.38
C GLU A 69 -15.20 -9.93 -20.03
N GLU A 70 -15.61 -9.71 -18.78
CA GLU A 70 -16.00 -8.38 -18.29
C GLU A 70 -14.81 -7.42 -18.19
N GLU A 71 -13.64 -7.91 -17.76
CA GLU A 71 -12.42 -7.10 -17.73
C GLU A 71 -12.06 -6.60 -19.13
N ILE A 72 -12.18 -7.45 -20.16
CA ILE A 72 -11.97 -7.07 -21.56
C ILE A 72 -12.98 -6.02 -22.01
N ARG A 73 -14.28 -6.22 -21.76
CA ARG A 73 -15.32 -5.23 -22.14
C ARG A 73 -15.07 -3.85 -21.52
N VAL A 74 -14.66 -3.80 -20.25
CA VAL A 74 -14.33 -2.53 -19.59
C VAL A 74 -13.14 -1.86 -20.29
N LEU A 75 -12.12 -2.63 -20.65
CA LEU A 75 -10.93 -2.10 -21.32
C LEU A 75 -11.23 -1.61 -22.74
N ASP A 76 -12.05 -2.34 -23.50
CA ASP A 76 -12.46 -1.93 -24.84
C ASP A 76 -13.18 -0.57 -24.81
N VAL A 77 -14.02 -0.34 -23.79
CA VAL A 77 -14.65 0.97 -23.58
C VAL A 77 -13.61 2.02 -23.20
N LEU A 78 -12.70 1.73 -22.26
CA LEU A 78 -11.64 2.68 -21.86
C LEU A 78 -10.63 2.99 -22.99
N HIS A 79 -10.54 2.15 -24.01
CA HIS A 79 -9.68 2.31 -25.20
C HIS A 79 -10.45 2.80 -26.43
N SER A 80 -11.76 3.02 -26.31
CA SER A 80 -12.58 3.56 -27.39
C SER A 80 -12.09 4.96 -27.80
N PRO A 81 -12.12 5.29 -29.10
CA PRO A 81 -11.73 6.63 -29.57
C PRO A 81 -12.54 7.75 -28.93
N GLU A 82 -13.78 7.48 -28.50
CA GLU A 82 -14.62 8.44 -27.77
C GLU A 82 -14.04 8.85 -26.42
N PHE A 83 -13.35 7.93 -25.75
CA PHE A 83 -12.88 8.08 -24.38
C PHE A 83 -11.35 8.24 -24.27
N ALA A 84 -10.66 8.32 -25.41
CA ALA A 84 -9.20 8.31 -25.48
C ALA A 84 -8.52 9.42 -24.65
N ASP A 85 -9.12 10.62 -24.60
CA ASP A 85 -8.59 11.79 -23.87
C ASP A 85 -9.27 12.05 -22.51
N MET A 86 -10.23 11.19 -22.12
CA MET A 86 -11.00 11.33 -20.89
C MET A 86 -10.35 10.55 -19.73
N ALA A 87 -10.41 11.11 -18.53
CA ALA A 87 -10.02 10.41 -17.32
C ALA A 87 -11.06 9.33 -16.97
N PRO A 88 -10.67 8.20 -16.33
CA PRO A 88 -11.63 7.17 -15.91
C PRO A 88 -12.80 7.68 -15.07
N ALA A 89 -12.60 8.74 -14.27
CA ALA A 89 -13.67 9.40 -13.52
C ALA A 89 -14.70 10.08 -14.45
N GLU A 90 -14.24 10.75 -15.51
CA GLU A 90 -15.10 11.39 -16.51
C GLU A 90 -15.85 10.33 -17.31
N ILE A 91 -15.17 9.26 -17.74
CA ILE A 91 -15.80 8.13 -18.45
C ILE A 91 -16.89 7.49 -17.58
N TYR A 92 -16.61 7.27 -16.29
CA TYR A 92 -17.58 6.73 -15.35
C TYR A 92 -18.83 7.60 -15.26
N ALA A 93 -18.69 8.92 -15.14
CA ALA A 93 -19.82 9.85 -15.12
C ALA A 93 -20.63 9.80 -16.43
N VAL A 94 -19.96 9.87 -17.59
CA VAL A 94 -20.62 9.81 -18.91
C VAL A 94 -21.38 8.49 -19.10
N LEU A 95 -20.81 7.37 -18.68
CA LEU A 95 -21.48 6.06 -18.76
C LEU A 95 -22.72 6.01 -17.86
N LEU A 96 -22.64 6.58 -16.65
CA LEU A 96 -23.80 6.66 -15.76
C LEU A 96 -24.90 7.57 -16.31
N ASP A 97 -24.55 8.70 -16.92
CA ASP A 97 -25.52 9.59 -17.58
C ASP A 97 -26.23 8.88 -18.74
N ARG A 98 -25.55 7.92 -19.39
CA ARG A 98 -26.12 7.03 -20.42
C ARG A 98 -26.89 5.83 -19.86
N GLY A 99 -26.96 5.68 -18.54
CA GLY A 99 -27.59 4.54 -17.87
C GLY A 99 -26.80 3.23 -17.99
N VAL A 100 -25.53 3.28 -18.36
CA VAL A 100 -24.67 2.10 -18.54
C VAL A 100 -23.73 1.95 -17.35
N TYR A 101 -23.88 0.87 -16.59
CA TYR A 101 -22.96 0.53 -15.50
C TYR A 101 -22.10 -0.67 -15.88
N LEU A 102 -20.78 -0.46 -15.97
CA LEU A 102 -19.81 -1.52 -16.24
C LEU A 102 -19.12 -2.01 -14.97
N CYS A 103 -18.49 -1.09 -14.24
CA CYS A 103 -17.86 -1.34 -12.94
C CYS A 103 -17.62 -0.01 -12.20
N SER A 104 -17.14 -0.10 -10.96
CA SER A 104 -16.77 1.09 -10.20
C SER A 104 -15.53 1.77 -10.76
N GLU A 105 -15.43 3.09 -10.58
CA GLU A 105 -14.26 3.91 -10.97
C GLU A 105 -12.94 3.34 -10.42
N SER A 106 -12.92 2.91 -9.14
CA SER A 106 -11.73 2.29 -8.54
C SER A 106 -11.33 0.99 -9.24
N THR A 107 -12.30 0.25 -9.78
CA THR A 107 -12.05 -0.98 -10.54
C THR A 107 -11.47 -0.66 -11.92
N MET A 108 -11.96 0.38 -12.60
CA MET A 108 -11.35 0.88 -13.84
C MET A 108 -9.87 1.21 -13.61
N TYR A 109 -9.55 2.02 -12.59
CA TYR A 109 -8.16 2.32 -12.25
C TYR A 109 -7.35 1.06 -11.91
N ARG A 110 -7.90 0.10 -11.19
CA ARG A 110 -7.20 -1.16 -10.89
C ARG A 110 -6.85 -1.95 -12.16
N LEU A 111 -7.75 -2.00 -13.14
CA LEU A 111 -7.49 -2.66 -14.43
C LEU A 111 -6.37 -1.94 -15.20
N LEU A 112 -6.44 -0.61 -15.29
CA LEU A 112 -5.41 0.18 -15.95
C LEU A 112 -4.04 0.08 -15.26
N ARG A 113 -4.02 0.05 -13.91
CA ARG A 113 -2.77 -0.13 -13.13
C ARG A 113 -2.12 -1.47 -13.42
N ARG A 114 -2.91 -2.55 -13.53
CA ARG A 114 -2.39 -3.88 -13.88
C ARG A 114 -1.70 -3.91 -15.25
N ARG A 115 -2.14 -3.06 -16.19
CA ARG A 115 -1.54 -2.92 -17.52
C ARG A 115 -0.47 -1.83 -17.62
N GLY A 116 -0.22 -1.08 -16.55
CA GLY A 116 0.74 0.03 -16.55
C GLY A 116 0.24 1.28 -17.29
N GLU A 117 -1.06 1.38 -17.57
CA GLU A 117 -1.67 2.42 -18.42
C GLU A 117 -2.26 3.60 -17.61
N VAL A 118 -1.82 3.81 -16.36
CA VAL A 118 -2.25 4.96 -15.52
C VAL A 118 -1.36 6.18 -15.73
N ARG A 119 -0.35 6.09 -16.59
CA ARG A 119 0.42 7.25 -17.03
C ARG A 119 -0.46 8.18 -17.88
N GLU A 120 -0.01 9.42 -18.02
CA GLU A 120 -0.66 10.43 -18.86
C GLU A 120 -0.95 9.86 -20.25
N ARG A 121 -2.24 9.77 -20.61
CA ARG A 121 -2.73 9.18 -21.87
C ARG A 121 -2.91 10.23 -22.96
N ARG A 122 -3.08 11.50 -22.57
CA ARG A 122 -3.31 12.59 -23.51
C ARG A 122 -2.07 12.81 -24.34
N ARG A 123 -2.27 13.18 -25.61
CA ARG A 123 -1.19 13.66 -26.47
C ARG A 123 -0.69 15.00 -25.93
N GLN A 124 0.27 14.96 -25.02
CA GLN A 124 0.91 16.17 -24.51
C GLN A 124 1.76 16.82 -25.61
N ALA A 125 1.65 18.13 -25.73
CA ALA A 125 2.55 18.90 -26.56
C ALA A 125 3.97 18.83 -25.96
N ILE A 126 4.91 18.23 -26.69
CA ILE A 126 6.32 18.27 -26.31
C ILE A 126 6.83 19.63 -26.75
N HIS A 127 6.98 20.54 -25.80
CA HIS A 127 7.65 21.81 -26.03
C HIS A 127 9.16 21.62 -25.83
N PRO A 128 9.97 21.58 -26.89
CA PRO A 128 11.42 21.59 -26.72
C PRO A 128 11.82 22.84 -25.94
N PRO A 129 12.86 22.77 -25.09
CA PRO A 129 13.33 23.92 -24.33
C PRO A 129 13.68 25.04 -25.32
N ARG A 130 12.88 26.11 -25.29
CA ARG A 130 13.12 27.29 -26.11
C ARG A 130 14.20 28.11 -25.44
N THR A 131 15.22 28.52 -26.19
CA THR A 131 16.23 29.47 -25.72
C THR A 131 15.51 30.71 -25.21
N VAL A 132 15.73 31.05 -23.94
CA VAL A 132 15.23 32.29 -23.36
C VAL A 132 15.96 33.44 -24.06
N PRO A 133 15.25 34.40 -24.68
CA PRO A 133 15.92 35.52 -25.31
C PRO A 133 16.58 36.40 -24.25
N GLU A 134 17.89 36.58 -24.35
CA GLU A 134 18.62 37.58 -23.59
C GLU A 134 18.45 38.93 -24.28
N LEU A 135 17.67 39.83 -23.66
CA LEU A 135 17.39 41.16 -24.20
C LEU A 135 18.18 42.21 -23.42
N VAL A 136 18.93 43.05 -24.14
CA VAL A 136 19.66 44.21 -23.59
C VAL A 136 18.95 45.49 -24.01
N ALA A 137 18.74 46.42 -23.09
CA ALA A 137 18.12 47.71 -23.37
C ALA A 137 19.17 48.73 -23.81
N GLU A 138 19.38 48.86 -25.13
CA GLU A 138 20.34 49.81 -25.71
C GLU A 138 19.84 51.27 -25.66
N ASP A 139 18.52 51.49 -25.70
CA ASP A 139 17.87 52.80 -25.59
C ASP A 139 16.63 52.75 -24.67
N PRO A 140 16.16 53.90 -24.14
CA PRO A 140 14.89 53.98 -23.42
C PRO A 140 13.71 53.41 -24.24
N ASN A 141 12.81 52.68 -23.57
CA ASN A 141 11.61 52.04 -24.15
C ASN A 141 11.85 50.94 -25.21
N ARG A 142 13.08 50.43 -25.37
CA ARG A 142 13.39 49.30 -26.28
C ARG A 142 13.05 47.92 -25.71
N VAL A 143 13.16 47.74 -24.39
CA VAL A 143 12.88 46.47 -23.72
C VAL A 143 11.91 46.72 -22.58
N TRP A 144 10.83 45.94 -22.56
CA TRP A 144 9.78 46.02 -21.54
C TRP A 144 9.88 44.77 -20.67
N SER A 145 10.16 44.95 -19.38
CA SER A 145 10.08 43.86 -18.40
C SER A 145 8.87 44.08 -17.50
N CYS A 146 7.97 43.11 -17.44
CA CYS A 146 6.87 43.14 -16.48
C CYS A 146 7.27 42.38 -15.22
N ARG A 147 7.17 43.03 -14.06
CA ARG A 147 7.26 42.36 -12.77
C ARG A 147 5.87 41.82 -12.41
N VAL A 148 5.74 40.51 -12.28
CA VAL A 148 4.57 39.91 -11.64
C VAL A 148 4.75 40.01 -10.13
N ALA A 149 3.93 40.83 -9.46
CA ALA A 149 3.93 40.90 -8.01
C ALA A 149 3.26 39.64 -7.43
N GLY A 150 4.03 38.83 -6.70
CA GLY A 150 3.47 37.74 -5.90
C GLY A 150 2.57 38.32 -4.80
N ARG A 151 1.29 37.91 -4.76
CA ARG A 151 0.41 38.22 -3.64
C ARG A 151 0.88 37.45 -2.40
N ASN A 152 1.70 38.07 -1.56
CA ASN A 152 2.04 37.55 -0.23
C ASN A 152 0.87 37.83 0.73
N LEU A 153 -0.14 36.95 0.72
CA LEU A 153 -1.19 36.91 1.74
C LEU A 153 -0.68 36.22 3.00
N THR A 154 0.18 36.88 3.77
CA THR A 154 0.33 36.60 5.20
C THR A 154 0.79 37.87 5.91
N SER A 155 -0.16 38.73 6.26
CA SER A 155 0.03 39.69 7.35
C SER A 155 0.07 38.92 8.67
N ARG A 156 1.28 38.58 9.16
CA ARG A 156 1.44 38.25 10.57
C ARG A 156 1.53 39.57 11.34
N PRO A 157 0.62 39.85 12.30
CA PRO A 157 0.78 41.01 13.15
C PRO A 157 2.05 40.82 13.99
N SER A 158 2.86 41.87 14.01
CA SER A 158 3.99 42.07 14.92
C SER A 158 3.63 41.61 16.34
N GLN A 159 4.33 40.58 16.84
CA GLN A 159 4.38 40.30 18.27
C GLN A 159 5.50 41.16 18.88
N ASN A 160 5.11 41.95 19.88
CA ASN A 160 5.89 42.78 20.79
C ASN A 160 7.29 42.26 21.19
N ARG A 161 8.22 43.20 21.40
CA ARG A 161 9.11 43.38 22.57
C ARG A 161 10.13 44.49 22.24
N ALA A 162 10.56 45.39 23.12
CA ALA A 162 10.34 45.63 24.55
C ALA A 162 10.57 47.13 24.81
#